data_AF-A0A1Y2Q696-F1
#
_entry.id   AF-A0A1Y2Q696-F1
#
_cell.length_a   1.000
_cell.length_b   1.000
_cell.length_c   1.000
_cell.angle_alpha   90.00
_cell.angle_beta   90.00
_cell.angle_gamma   90.00
#
_symmetry.space_group_name_H-M   'P 1'
#
loop_
_entity.id
_entity.type
_entity.pdbx_description
1 polymer ?
#
loop_
_entity_poly.entity_id
_entity_poly.type
_entity_poly.pdbx_seq_one_letter_code
_entity_poly.pdbx_strand_id
1 'polypeptide(L)'
;MTENAKRATLYRMVMPDHVCPYGIKSKWQLERHGYTVDDHWLTTREATDAFKWEHSVQTTPQTFIDGKRIGGNDDLTRFLGGRVAEPGATSYRPVIALFGMTAALAMAASFAVTGSPFTVRAAEWFVSFSMCVLAMLKLQDVEKFSSMFLNYDLLARRWVPYAYAYPFLEGLAGVLMAAGALPWFAAPLGLTIGTIGAVSVFKAVYVDRRTLKCACVGGSSNVPLGFVSLTENLFMIGMALWMIAGPGGMAM
;
A
#
# COMPACT_ATOMS: atom_id res chain seq x y z
N MET A 1 -1.65 -30.23 39.57
CA MET A 1 -2.48 -30.37 38.36
C MET A 1 -1.53 -30.30 37.18
N THR A 2 -1.27 -31.43 36.52
CA THR A 2 -0.42 -31.48 35.33
C THR A 2 -1.12 -30.75 34.20
N GLU A 3 -0.70 -29.53 33.89
CA GLU A 3 -1.02 -28.90 32.61
C GLU A 3 -0.56 -29.86 31.51
N ASN A 4 -1.52 -30.43 30.78
CA ASN A 4 -1.21 -31.17 29.56
C ASN A 4 -0.48 -30.18 28.64
N ALA A 5 0.84 -30.36 28.48
CA ALA A 5 1.63 -29.53 27.60
C ALA A 5 1.02 -29.62 26.20
N LYS A 6 0.46 -28.50 25.70
CA LYS A 6 -0.16 -28.45 24.38
C LYS A 6 0.91 -28.80 23.35
N ARG A 7 0.68 -29.83 22.53
CA ARG A 7 1.62 -30.25 21.48
C ARG A 7 1.03 -29.96 20.11
N ALA A 8 1.88 -29.52 19.19
CA ALA A 8 1.53 -29.32 17.80
C ALA A 8 2.64 -29.86 16.91
N THR A 9 2.27 -30.56 15.85
CA THR A 9 3.22 -31.00 14.81
C THR A 9 3.14 -30.03 13.64
N LEU A 10 4.29 -29.54 13.19
CA LEU A 10 4.41 -28.58 12.10
C LEU A 10 5.31 -29.15 11.02
N TYR A 11 4.77 -29.33 9.83
CA TYR A 11 5.55 -29.67 8.64
C TYR A 11 5.84 -28.39 7.85
N ARG A 12 7.12 -28.04 7.67
CA ARG A 12 7.54 -26.83 6.95
C ARG A 12 8.77 -27.06 6.09
N MET A 13 8.87 -26.31 4.99
CA MET A 13 10.06 -26.36 4.13
C MET A 13 11.24 -25.67 4.79
N VAL A 14 12.35 -26.41 4.90
CA VAL A 14 13.66 -25.94 5.36
C VAL A 14 14.71 -26.60 4.48
N MET A 15 14.97 -25.98 3.33
CA MET A 15 16.00 -26.42 2.39
C MET A 15 17.24 -25.51 2.52
N PRO A 16 18.44 -25.95 2.10
CA PRO A 16 19.67 -25.16 2.20
C PRO A 16 19.54 -23.73 1.67
N ASP A 17 18.89 -23.56 0.51
CA ASP A 17 18.73 -22.26 -0.16
C ASP A 17 17.32 -21.67 -0.02
N HIS A 18 16.41 -22.33 0.69
CA HIS A 18 15.03 -21.87 0.80
C HIS A 18 14.34 -22.30 2.09
N VAL A 19 14.03 -21.30 2.93
CA VAL A 19 13.20 -21.48 4.12
C VAL A 19 11.86 -20.79 3.91
N CYS A 20 10.78 -21.54 4.11
CA CYS A 20 9.44 -20.99 3.93
C CYS A 20 9.13 -19.94 5.02
N PRO A 21 8.83 -18.68 4.67
CA PRO A 21 8.52 -17.63 5.66
C PRO A 21 7.24 -17.93 6.43
N TYR A 22 6.25 -18.57 5.79
CA TYR A 22 5.02 -19.00 6.48
C TYR A 22 5.29 -20.13 7.48
N GLY A 23 6.25 -21.01 7.21
CA GLY A 23 6.68 -22.04 8.16
C GLY A 23 7.24 -21.44 9.45
N ILE A 24 8.08 -20.41 9.31
CA ILE A 24 8.63 -19.66 10.46
C ILE A 24 7.49 -18.98 11.24
N LYS A 25 6.56 -18.33 10.54
CA LYS A 25 5.40 -17.68 11.17
C LYS A 25 4.52 -18.68 11.91
N SER A 26 4.21 -19.84 11.32
CA SER A 26 3.42 -20.89 11.98
C SER A 26 4.10 -21.39 13.24
N LYS A 27 5.42 -21.64 13.20
CA LYS A 27 6.20 -22.06 14.37
C LYS A 27 6.10 -21.04 15.50
N TRP A 28 6.39 -19.77 15.20
CA TRP A 28 6.28 -18.69 16.18
C TRP A 28 4.86 -18.54 16.74
N GLN A 29 3.82 -18.67 15.90
CA GLN A 29 2.43 -18.61 16.35
C GLN A 29 2.12 -19.71 17.36
N LEU A 30 2.54 -20.95 17.10
CA LEU A 30 2.36 -22.07 18.01
C LEU A 30 3.09 -21.84 19.34
N GLU A 31 4.38 -21.51 19.29
CA GLU A 31 5.20 -21.28 20.48
C GLU A 31 4.62 -20.15 21.35
N ARG A 32 4.21 -19.02 20.74
CA ARG A 32 3.60 -17.89 21.46
C ARG A 32 2.29 -18.25 22.16
N HIS A 33 1.54 -19.24 21.64
CA HIS A 33 0.29 -19.71 22.24
C HIS A 33 0.49 -20.90 23.20
N GLY A 34 1.74 -21.17 23.58
CA GLY A 34 2.09 -22.18 24.60
C GLY A 34 2.15 -23.62 24.06
N TYR A 35 2.25 -23.81 22.75
CA TYR A 35 2.46 -25.13 22.17
C TYR A 35 3.94 -25.51 22.17
N THR A 36 4.24 -26.73 22.57
CA THR A 36 5.49 -27.41 22.23
C THR A 36 5.39 -27.90 20.79
N VAL A 37 6.27 -27.40 19.92
CA VAL A 37 6.22 -27.69 18.48
C VAL A 37 7.15 -28.86 18.14
N ASP A 38 6.56 -29.91 17.60
CA ASP A 38 7.25 -30.99 16.90
C ASP A 38 7.49 -30.55 15.45
N ASP A 39 8.70 -30.06 15.17
CA ASP A 39 9.06 -29.31 13.96
C ASP A 39 9.66 -30.25 12.90
N HIS A 40 8.85 -30.71 11.95
CA HIS A 40 9.23 -31.60 10.87
C HIS A 40 9.64 -30.82 9.62
N TRP A 41 10.90 -31.00 9.21
CA TRP A 41 11.46 -30.27 8.07
C TRP A 41 11.32 -31.07 6.78
N LEU A 42 10.77 -30.40 5.77
CA LEU A 42 10.79 -30.86 4.39
C LEU A 42 12.03 -30.24 3.73
N THR A 43 13.09 -31.04 3.61
CA THR A 43 14.44 -30.59 3.21
C THR A 43 14.71 -30.71 1.71
N THR A 44 13.81 -31.34 0.95
CA THR A 44 13.89 -31.45 -0.50
C THR A 44 12.54 -31.14 -1.17
N ARG A 45 12.57 -30.87 -2.49
CA ARG A 45 11.35 -30.66 -3.27
C ARG A 45 10.53 -31.94 -3.36
N GLU A 46 11.20 -33.07 -3.57
CA GLU A 46 10.59 -34.40 -3.66
C GLU A 46 9.88 -34.75 -2.35
N ALA A 47 10.50 -34.47 -1.19
CA ALA A 47 9.86 -34.66 0.12
C ALA A 47 8.66 -33.74 0.30
N THR A 48 8.75 -32.49 -0.19
CA THR A 48 7.64 -31.54 -0.12
C THR A 48 6.46 -31.99 -0.99
N ASP A 49 6.72 -32.46 -2.21
CA ASP A 49 5.68 -32.89 -3.13
C ASP A 49 5.08 -34.23 -2.70
N ALA A 50 5.90 -35.16 -2.17
CA ALA A 50 5.42 -36.38 -1.54
C ALA A 50 4.49 -36.07 -0.35
N PHE A 51 4.89 -35.14 0.53
CA PHE A 51 4.05 -34.71 1.66
C PHE A 51 2.73 -34.09 1.19
N LYS A 52 2.77 -33.24 0.17
CA LYS A 52 1.56 -32.64 -0.43
C LYS A 52 0.62 -33.69 -0.99
N TRP A 53 1.17 -34.69 -1.68
CA TRP A 53 0.42 -35.81 -2.24
C TRP A 53 -0.21 -36.66 -1.13
N GLU A 54 0.59 -37.11 -0.16
CA GLU A 54 0.16 -37.96 0.96
C GLU A 54 -0.96 -37.31 1.78
N HIS A 55 -0.82 -36.02 2.10
CA HIS A 55 -1.82 -35.29 2.87
C HIS A 55 -2.90 -34.61 2.04
N SER A 56 -2.88 -34.76 0.71
CA SER A 56 -3.81 -34.12 -0.23
C SER A 56 -3.93 -32.60 -0.01
N VAL A 57 -2.78 -31.91 0.11
CA VAL A 57 -2.69 -30.46 0.33
C VAL A 57 -1.90 -29.80 -0.80
N GLN A 58 -2.27 -28.56 -1.14
CA GLN A 58 -1.61 -27.81 -2.22
C GLN A 58 -0.37 -27.03 -1.73
N THR A 59 -0.32 -26.72 -0.43
CA THR A 59 0.67 -25.79 0.14
C THR A 59 1.25 -26.32 1.44
N THR A 60 2.44 -25.83 1.75
CA THR A 60 3.11 -25.98 3.05
C THR A 60 3.39 -24.56 3.59
N PRO A 61 3.47 -24.36 4.92
CA PRO A 61 3.46 -25.35 6.00
C PRO A 61 2.08 -25.97 6.26
N GLN A 62 2.06 -27.09 6.99
CA GLN A 62 0.83 -27.70 7.52
C GLN A 62 0.97 -27.96 9.02
N THR A 63 -0.05 -27.56 9.77
CA THR A 63 -0.09 -27.69 11.23
C THR A 63 -1.10 -28.74 11.66
N PHE A 64 -0.71 -29.58 12.62
CA PHE A 64 -1.54 -30.61 13.24
C PHE A 64 -1.54 -30.42 14.76
N ILE A 65 -2.72 -30.49 15.37
CA ILE A 65 -2.91 -30.38 16.81
C ILE A 65 -3.84 -31.51 17.24
N ASP A 66 -3.46 -32.27 18.28
CA ASP A 66 -4.20 -33.44 18.76
C ASP A 66 -4.56 -34.45 17.65
N GLY A 67 -3.64 -34.66 16.71
CA GLY A 67 -3.82 -35.54 15.55
C GLY A 67 -4.76 -35.00 14.47
N LYS A 68 -5.37 -33.82 14.67
CA LYS A 68 -6.26 -33.17 13.69
C LYS A 68 -5.49 -32.15 12.86
N ARG A 69 -5.67 -32.20 11.53
CA ARG A 69 -5.11 -31.21 10.61
C ARG A 69 -5.82 -29.86 10.79
N ILE A 70 -5.07 -28.84 11.20
CA ILE A 70 -5.56 -27.46 11.29
C ILE A 70 -5.47 -26.78 9.92
N GLY A 71 -4.36 -26.99 9.20
CA GLY A 71 -4.15 -26.44 7.86
C GLY A 71 -2.89 -25.58 7.76
N GLY A 72 -2.92 -24.61 6.84
CA GLY A 72 -1.82 -23.70 6.59
C GLY A 72 -1.67 -22.61 7.66
N ASN A 73 -0.78 -21.64 7.43
CA ASN A 73 -0.56 -20.52 8.35
C ASN A 73 -1.85 -19.70 8.61
N ASP A 74 -2.68 -19.50 7.59
CA ASP A 74 -3.93 -18.75 7.72
C ASP A 74 -4.97 -19.52 8.54
N ASP A 75 -5.09 -20.82 8.32
CA ASP A 75 -6.01 -21.67 9.09
C ASP A 75 -5.57 -21.76 10.55
N LEU A 76 -4.26 -21.87 10.80
CA LEU A 76 -3.69 -21.80 12.14
C LEU A 76 -4.00 -20.46 12.81
N THR A 77 -3.86 -19.35 12.09
CA THR A 77 -4.18 -18.02 12.61
C THR A 77 -5.65 -17.96 13.04
N ARG A 78 -6.57 -18.48 12.21
CA ARG A 78 -8.00 -18.55 12.56
C ARG A 78 -8.27 -19.46 13.76
N PHE A 79 -7.64 -20.63 13.80
CA PHE A 79 -7.77 -21.60 14.90
C PHE A 79 -7.36 -21.00 16.25
N LEU A 80 -6.30 -20.19 16.27
CA LEU A 80 -5.81 -19.49 17.46
C LEU A 80 -6.62 -18.22 17.81
N GLY A 81 -7.74 -17.97 17.13
CA GLY A 81 -8.61 -16.80 17.37
C GLY A 81 -8.13 -15.51 16.70
N GLY A 82 -7.11 -15.58 15.86
CA GLY A 82 -6.64 -14.48 15.02
C GLY A 82 -7.55 -14.20 13.83
N ARG A 83 -7.46 -12.99 13.28
CA ARG A 83 -8.20 -12.59 12.08
C ARG A 83 -7.28 -12.62 10.85
N VAL A 84 -7.67 -13.36 9.83
CA VAL A 84 -7.05 -13.34 8.51
C VAL A 84 -7.94 -12.55 7.57
N ALA A 85 -7.37 -11.62 6.82
CA ALA A 85 -8.12 -10.86 5.84
C ALA A 85 -8.65 -11.81 4.73
N GLU A 86 -9.92 -11.67 4.36
CA GLU A 86 -10.45 -12.43 3.24
C GLU A 86 -9.75 -12.04 1.93
N PRO A 87 -9.59 -12.99 0.98
CA PRO A 87 -9.09 -12.68 -0.34
C PRO A 87 -9.91 -11.55 -0.99
N GLY A 88 -9.25 -10.42 -1.30
CA GLY A 88 -9.91 -9.26 -1.90
C GLY A 88 -10.51 -8.25 -0.91
N ALA A 89 -10.38 -8.45 0.40
CA ALA A 89 -10.82 -7.48 1.40
C ALA A 89 -10.13 -6.11 1.20
N THR A 90 -10.88 -5.04 1.41
CA THR A 90 -10.36 -3.68 1.33
C THR A 90 -9.43 -3.39 2.49
N SER A 91 -8.32 -2.69 2.21
CA SER A 91 -7.33 -2.34 3.24
C SER A 91 -6.88 -0.90 3.07
N TYR A 92 -7.19 -0.07 4.07
CA TYR A 92 -6.71 1.32 4.14
C TYR A 92 -5.38 1.47 4.86
N ARG A 93 -4.80 0.37 5.39
CA ARG A 93 -3.53 0.41 6.14
C ARG A 93 -2.40 1.09 5.36
N PRO A 94 -2.17 0.80 4.06
CA PRO A 94 -1.10 1.47 3.31
C PRO A 94 -1.33 2.98 3.17
N VAL A 95 -2.58 3.39 3.02
CA VAL A 95 -2.97 4.80 2.88
C VAL A 95 -2.77 5.55 4.20
N ILE A 96 -3.22 4.97 5.31
CA ILE A 96 -3.02 5.54 6.65
C ILE A 96 -1.52 5.63 6.98
N ALA A 97 -0.75 4.59 6.65
CA ALA A 97 0.70 4.60 6.84
C ALA A 97 1.39 5.69 6.01
N LEU A 98 0.98 5.85 4.74
CA LEU A 98 1.51 6.89 3.85
C LEU A 98 1.24 8.29 4.41
N PHE A 99 -0.02 8.64 4.63
CA PHE A 99 -0.37 9.98 5.11
C PHE A 99 0.11 10.24 6.54
N GLY A 100 0.12 9.21 7.39
CA GLY A 100 0.69 9.32 8.74
C GLY A 100 2.19 9.61 8.70
N MET A 101 2.94 8.92 7.82
CA MET A 101 4.38 9.13 7.68
C MET A 101 4.69 10.49 7.05
N THR A 102 3.97 10.91 6.01
CA THR A 102 4.20 12.21 5.37
C THR A 102 3.81 13.37 6.28
N ALA A 103 2.78 13.22 7.10
CA ALA A 103 2.43 14.21 8.13
C ALA A 103 3.52 14.31 9.21
N ALA A 104 4.02 13.17 9.70
CA ALA A 104 5.14 13.15 10.65
C ALA A 104 6.39 13.80 10.07
N LEU A 105 6.73 13.50 8.80
CA LEU A 105 7.86 14.10 8.10
C LEU A 105 7.69 15.62 7.93
N ALA A 106 6.50 16.08 7.57
CA ALA A 106 6.21 17.51 7.42
C ALA A 106 6.30 18.27 8.74
N MET A 107 5.77 17.71 9.83
CA MET A 107 5.91 18.27 11.18
C MET A 107 7.37 18.28 11.64
N ALA A 108 8.12 17.21 11.38
CA ALA A 108 9.54 17.13 11.72
C ALA A 108 10.37 18.16 10.94
N ALA A 109 10.11 18.31 9.64
CA ALA A 109 10.75 19.34 8.82
C ALA A 109 10.39 20.75 9.31
N SER A 110 9.11 20.99 9.62
CA SER A 110 8.66 22.27 10.20
C SER A 110 9.37 22.58 11.50
N PHE A 111 9.46 21.59 12.39
CA PHE A 111 10.16 21.73 13.66
C PHE A 111 11.65 22.04 13.45
N ALA A 112 12.31 21.34 12.52
CA ALA A 112 13.73 21.56 12.22
C ALA A 112 14.04 22.96 11.67
N VAL A 113 13.13 23.55 10.89
CA VAL A 113 13.34 24.87 10.26
C VAL A 113 12.81 26.03 11.11
N THR A 114 11.67 25.85 11.78
CA THR A 114 10.95 26.95 12.46
C THR A 114 10.88 26.81 13.98
N GLY A 115 11.34 25.68 14.54
CA GLY A 115 11.20 25.37 15.96
C GLY A 115 9.78 24.97 16.40
N SER A 116 8.78 25.02 15.49
CA SER A 116 7.41 24.59 15.74
C SER A 116 6.97 23.50 14.75
N PRO A 117 6.34 22.41 15.20
CA PRO A 117 5.81 21.38 14.31
C PRO A 117 4.50 21.82 13.63
N PHE A 118 3.75 22.74 14.22
CA PHE A 118 2.44 23.19 13.74
C PHE A 118 2.54 24.55 13.09
N THR A 119 2.82 24.57 11.79
CA THR A 119 2.89 25.80 10.98
C THR A 119 2.13 25.63 9.67
N VAL A 120 1.82 26.75 9.00
CA VAL A 120 1.27 26.72 7.63
C VAL A 120 2.23 25.98 6.68
N ARG A 121 3.54 26.15 6.87
CA ARG A 121 4.58 25.44 6.09
C ARG A 121 4.51 23.93 6.31
N ALA A 122 4.21 23.47 7.53
CA ALA A 122 4.00 22.05 7.80
C ALA A 122 2.82 21.49 7.00
N ALA A 123 1.73 22.25 6.87
CA ALA A 123 0.57 21.84 6.07
C ALA A 123 0.90 21.78 4.57
N GLU A 124 1.64 22.78 4.05
CA GLU A 124 2.12 22.79 2.66
C GLU A 124 3.02 21.57 2.36
N TRP A 125 4.02 21.33 3.22
CA TRP A 125 4.91 20.18 3.08
C TRP A 125 4.20 18.85 3.25
N PHE A 126 3.18 18.76 4.09
CA PHE A 126 2.37 17.55 4.20
C PHE A 126 1.74 17.18 2.84
N VAL A 127 1.16 18.16 2.14
CA VAL A 127 0.57 17.91 0.82
C VAL A 127 1.66 17.53 -0.19
N SER A 128 2.74 18.31 -0.28
CA SER A 128 3.80 18.07 -1.26
C SER A 128 4.53 16.74 -1.03
N PHE A 129 4.84 16.38 0.22
CA PHE A 129 5.44 15.08 0.54
C PHE A 129 4.49 13.93 0.25
N SER A 130 3.20 14.09 0.50
CA SER A 130 2.19 13.08 0.14
C SER A 130 2.15 12.87 -1.37
N MET A 131 2.17 13.94 -2.17
CA MET A 131 2.26 13.86 -3.63
C MET A 131 3.54 13.15 -4.09
N CYS A 132 4.70 13.49 -3.52
CA CYS A 132 5.97 12.85 -3.86
C CYS A 132 5.96 11.34 -3.57
N VAL A 133 5.44 10.92 -2.41
CA VAL A 133 5.37 9.50 -2.04
C VAL A 133 4.36 8.76 -2.91
N LEU A 134 3.20 9.35 -3.20
CA LEU A 134 2.20 8.76 -4.10
C LEU A 134 2.74 8.63 -5.53
N ALA A 135 3.42 9.65 -6.04
CA ALA A 135 4.12 9.60 -7.32
C ALA A 135 5.20 8.50 -7.34
N MET A 136 6.00 8.37 -6.27
CA MET A 136 6.98 7.28 -6.14
C MET A 136 6.32 5.91 -6.25
N LEU A 137 5.17 5.67 -5.60
CA LEU A 137 4.45 4.40 -5.70
C LEU A 137 3.95 4.13 -7.12
N LYS A 138 3.54 5.16 -7.87
CA LYS A 138 3.15 5.04 -9.28
C LYS A 138 4.37 4.78 -10.18
N LEU A 139 5.53 5.36 -9.86
CA LEU A 139 6.78 5.20 -10.60
C LEU A 139 7.45 3.83 -10.41
N GLN A 140 7.16 3.12 -9.30
CA GLN A 140 7.71 1.77 -9.06
C GLN A 140 7.29 0.75 -10.14
N ASP A 141 6.10 0.89 -10.69
CA ASP A 141 5.57 0.04 -11.76
C ASP A 141 4.66 0.87 -12.67
N VAL A 142 5.30 1.63 -13.57
CA VAL A 142 4.62 2.56 -14.48
C VAL A 142 3.66 1.82 -15.42
N GLU A 143 4.00 0.60 -15.85
CA GLU A 143 3.18 -0.18 -16.79
C GLU A 143 1.88 -0.66 -16.12
N LYS A 144 1.98 -1.14 -14.88
CA LYS A 144 0.80 -1.50 -14.10
C LYS A 144 -0.02 -0.28 -13.74
N PHE A 145 0.61 0.85 -13.43
CA PHE A 145 -0.08 2.11 -13.18
C PHE A 145 -0.86 2.57 -14.42
N SER A 146 -0.20 2.68 -15.58
CA SER A 146 -0.81 3.20 -16.81
C SER A 146 -2.00 2.35 -17.23
N SER A 147 -1.87 1.02 -17.16
CA SER A 147 -2.93 0.06 -17.44
C SER A 147 -4.16 0.28 -16.55
N MET A 148 -3.98 0.53 -15.25
CA MET A 148 -5.10 0.82 -14.35
C MET A 148 -5.67 2.22 -14.56
N PHE A 149 -4.81 3.22 -14.79
CA PHE A 149 -5.17 4.62 -14.96
C PHE A 149 -6.07 4.82 -16.19
N LEU A 150 -5.78 4.12 -17.29
CA LEU A 150 -6.60 4.07 -18.50
C LEU A 150 -8.04 3.57 -18.26
N ASN A 151 -8.34 2.87 -17.16
CA ASN A 151 -9.70 2.39 -16.91
C ASN A 151 -10.67 3.48 -16.47
N TYR A 152 -10.17 4.64 -16.01
CA TYR A 152 -11.02 5.70 -15.47
C TYR A 152 -10.62 7.11 -15.87
N ASP A 153 -9.34 7.40 -16.13
CA ASP A 153 -8.91 8.75 -16.49
C ASP A 153 -9.34 9.14 -17.91
N LEU A 154 -10.06 10.27 -18.03
CA LEU A 154 -10.65 10.71 -19.28
C LEU A 154 -9.59 11.12 -20.32
N LEU A 155 -8.53 11.80 -19.90
CA LEU A 155 -7.47 12.26 -20.80
C LEU A 155 -6.58 11.09 -21.20
N ALA A 156 -6.22 10.22 -20.26
CA ALA A 156 -5.42 9.03 -20.52
C ALA A 156 -6.09 8.13 -21.56
N ARG A 157 -7.41 7.92 -21.46
CA ARG A 157 -8.19 7.14 -22.43
C ARG A 157 -8.16 7.73 -23.83
N ARG A 158 -8.03 9.05 -23.96
CA ARG A 158 -7.94 9.74 -25.25
C ARG A 158 -6.50 9.76 -25.77
N TRP A 159 -5.51 9.86 -24.89
CA TRP A 159 -4.10 10.00 -25.23
C TRP A 159 -3.22 9.14 -24.30
N VAL A 160 -2.94 7.92 -24.71
CA VAL A 160 -2.18 6.92 -23.92
C VAL A 160 -0.82 7.42 -23.41
N PRO A 161 -0.02 8.19 -24.16
CA PRO A 161 1.24 8.75 -23.65
C PRO A 161 1.09 9.57 -22.36
N TYR A 162 -0.06 10.23 -22.15
CA TYR A 162 -0.35 10.92 -20.89
C TYR A 162 -0.38 9.97 -19.69
N ALA A 163 -0.88 8.73 -19.87
CA ALA A 163 -0.91 7.74 -18.79
C ALA A 163 0.50 7.38 -18.29
N TYR A 164 1.48 7.37 -19.18
CA TYR A 164 2.89 7.13 -18.85
C TYR A 164 3.58 8.38 -18.28
N ALA A 165 3.20 9.58 -18.75
CA ALA A 165 3.77 10.84 -18.29
C ALA A 165 3.25 11.29 -16.91
N TYR A 166 1.99 10.99 -16.59
CA TYR A 166 1.31 11.41 -15.36
C TYR A 166 2.14 11.22 -14.07
N PRO A 167 2.69 10.03 -13.76
CA PRO A 167 3.40 9.83 -12.50
C PRO A 167 4.67 10.69 -12.39
N PHE A 168 5.31 11.02 -13.52
CA PHE A 168 6.44 11.94 -13.56
C PHE A 168 6.01 13.39 -13.37
N LEU A 169 4.92 13.81 -14.03
CA LEU A 169 4.36 15.15 -13.89
C LEU A 169 3.92 15.44 -12.46
N GLU A 170 3.26 14.48 -11.83
CA GLU A 170 2.82 14.56 -10.45
C GLU A 170 4.00 14.60 -9.48
N GLY A 171 5.01 13.73 -9.67
CA GLY A 171 6.23 13.76 -8.86
C GLY A 171 6.97 15.08 -8.99
N LEU A 172 7.10 15.60 -10.21
CA LEU A 172 7.73 16.90 -10.48
C LEU A 172 6.95 18.03 -9.80
N ALA A 173 5.62 18.05 -9.93
CA ALA A 173 4.77 19.02 -9.25
C ALA A 173 4.97 18.95 -7.73
N GLY A 174 4.93 17.76 -7.13
CA GLY A 174 5.14 17.57 -5.70
C GLY A 174 6.50 18.10 -5.21
N VAL A 175 7.58 17.82 -5.95
CA VAL A 175 8.93 18.31 -5.62
C VAL A 175 9.01 19.84 -5.71
N LEU A 176 8.50 20.44 -6.80
CA LEU A 176 8.50 21.89 -6.98
C LEU A 176 7.66 22.61 -5.93
N MET A 177 6.50 22.05 -5.58
CA MET A 177 5.65 22.57 -4.51
C MET A 177 6.34 22.48 -3.15
N ALA A 178 7.03 21.38 -2.83
CA ALA A 178 7.78 21.24 -1.58
C ALA A 178 8.93 22.25 -1.47
N ALA A 179 9.62 22.49 -2.57
CA ALA A 179 10.71 23.46 -2.65
C ALA A 179 10.23 24.92 -2.67
N GLY A 180 8.95 25.16 -2.98
CA GLY A 180 8.45 26.50 -3.29
C GLY A 180 9.09 27.10 -4.56
N ALA A 181 9.54 26.25 -5.48
CA ALA A 181 10.30 26.65 -6.67
C ALA A 181 9.41 26.62 -7.93
N LEU A 182 9.69 27.53 -8.87
CA LEU A 182 8.97 27.68 -10.15
C LEU A 182 7.43 27.61 -9.99
N PRO A 183 6.81 28.46 -9.14
CA PRO A 183 5.37 28.44 -8.90
C PRO A 183 4.56 28.67 -10.20
N TRP A 184 5.10 29.47 -11.12
CA TRP A 184 4.51 29.73 -12.44
C TRP A 184 4.34 28.46 -13.29
N PHE A 185 5.14 27.41 -13.04
CA PHE A 185 5.04 26.13 -13.75
C PHE A 185 4.34 25.07 -12.90
N ALA A 186 4.72 24.96 -11.63
CA ALA A 186 4.19 23.94 -10.72
C ALA A 186 2.68 24.10 -10.47
N ALA A 187 2.19 25.34 -10.31
CA ALA A 187 0.78 25.58 -10.03
C ALA A 187 -0.13 25.28 -11.24
N PRO A 188 0.14 25.77 -12.46
CA PRO A 188 -0.66 25.37 -13.63
C PRO A 188 -0.60 23.87 -13.93
N LEU A 189 0.57 23.24 -13.75
CA LEU A 189 0.72 21.81 -13.93
C LEU A 189 -0.18 21.03 -12.97
N GLY A 190 -0.06 21.29 -11.66
CA GLY A 190 -0.86 20.63 -10.63
C GLY A 190 -2.35 20.90 -10.78
N LEU A 191 -2.75 22.13 -11.12
CA LEU A 191 -4.15 22.47 -11.33
C LEU A 191 -4.74 21.74 -12.54
N THR A 192 -3.97 21.62 -13.63
CA THR A 192 -4.43 20.93 -14.84
C THR A 192 -4.60 19.44 -14.60
N ILE A 193 -3.55 18.75 -14.13
CA ILE A 193 -3.60 17.30 -13.94
C ILE A 193 -4.55 16.91 -12.79
N GLY A 194 -4.59 17.74 -11.72
CA GLY A 194 -5.49 17.56 -10.58
C GLY A 194 -6.96 17.74 -10.96
N THR A 195 -7.29 18.75 -11.77
CA THR A 195 -8.68 18.97 -12.22
C THR A 195 -9.16 17.84 -13.13
N ILE A 196 -8.33 17.42 -14.10
CA ILE A 196 -8.64 16.31 -14.99
C ILE A 196 -8.83 15.02 -14.20
N GLY A 197 -7.93 14.74 -13.25
CA GLY A 197 -8.01 13.58 -12.38
C GLY A 197 -9.25 13.62 -11.48
N ALA A 198 -9.55 14.76 -10.85
CA ALA A 198 -10.74 14.93 -10.00
C ALA A 198 -12.03 14.68 -10.78
N VAL A 199 -12.18 15.27 -11.97
CA VAL A 199 -13.35 15.06 -12.83
C VAL A 199 -13.45 13.59 -13.27
N SER A 200 -12.32 12.97 -13.61
CA SER A 200 -12.27 11.56 -14.03
C SER A 200 -12.68 10.61 -12.91
N VAL A 201 -12.15 10.79 -11.70
CA VAL A 201 -12.50 9.99 -10.52
C VAL A 201 -13.95 10.24 -10.12
N PHE A 202 -14.40 11.50 -10.14
CA PHE A 202 -15.77 11.85 -9.82
C PHE A 202 -16.75 11.14 -10.76
N LYS A 203 -16.51 11.20 -12.07
CA LYS A 203 -17.31 10.48 -13.06
C LYS A 203 -17.26 8.96 -12.83
N ALA A 204 -16.08 8.37 -12.69
CA ALA A 204 -15.94 6.91 -12.58
C ALA A 204 -16.62 6.34 -11.33
N VAL A 205 -16.57 7.06 -10.21
CA VAL A 205 -17.05 6.58 -8.90
C VAL A 205 -18.47 7.01 -8.60
N TYR A 206 -18.82 8.27 -8.84
CA TYR A 206 -20.13 8.82 -8.45
C TYR A 206 -21.18 8.71 -9.57
N VAL A 207 -20.76 8.82 -10.84
CA VAL A 207 -21.67 8.72 -11.99
C VAL A 207 -21.75 7.27 -12.48
N ASP A 208 -20.61 6.68 -12.82
CA ASP A 208 -20.53 5.34 -13.41
C ASP A 208 -20.61 4.22 -12.35
N ARG A 209 -20.60 4.57 -11.05
CA ARG A 209 -20.64 3.65 -9.88
C ARG A 209 -19.70 2.46 -9.98
N ARG A 210 -18.49 2.66 -10.53
CA ARG A 210 -17.52 1.57 -10.73
C ARG A 210 -16.75 1.27 -9.46
N THR A 211 -16.66 -0.01 -9.10
CA THR A 211 -15.81 -0.50 -8.00
C THR A 211 -14.37 -0.72 -8.48
N LEU A 212 -13.61 0.37 -8.61
CA LEU A 212 -12.23 0.32 -9.08
C LEU A 212 -11.22 0.35 -7.93
N LYS A 213 -10.11 -0.37 -8.11
CA LYS A 213 -8.94 -0.30 -7.23
C LYS A 213 -8.17 1.00 -7.48
N CYS A 214 -7.61 1.56 -6.41
CA CYS A 214 -6.82 2.78 -6.47
C CYS A 214 -5.49 2.54 -7.18
N ALA A 215 -5.25 3.22 -8.30
CA ALA A 215 -3.95 3.16 -8.99
C ALA A 215 -2.86 3.93 -8.23
N CYS A 216 -3.24 4.84 -7.31
CA CYS A 216 -2.31 5.74 -6.62
C CYS A 216 -1.33 5.04 -5.68
N VAL A 217 -1.58 3.77 -5.36
CA VAL A 217 -0.71 2.92 -4.53
C VAL A 217 0.02 1.86 -5.38
N GLY A 218 0.26 2.12 -6.67
CA GLY A 218 1.04 1.22 -7.55
C GLY A 218 0.36 -0.13 -7.85
N GLY A 219 -0.95 -0.25 -7.66
CA GLY A 219 -1.74 -1.41 -8.08
C GLY A 219 -1.54 -2.71 -7.29
N SER A 220 -0.71 -2.70 -6.25
CA SER A 220 -0.49 -3.84 -5.35
C SER A 220 -1.47 -3.86 -4.17
N SER A 221 -2.28 -2.81 -4.00
CA SER A 221 -3.16 -2.63 -2.85
C SER A 221 -4.64 -2.73 -3.20
N ASN A 222 -5.44 -3.33 -2.33
CA ASN A 222 -6.92 -3.38 -2.43
C ASN A 222 -7.57 -2.13 -1.81
N VAL A 223 -7.00 -0.95 -2.08
CA VAL A 223 -7.58 0.33 -1.65
C VAL A 223 -8.64 0.74 -2.66
N PRO A 224 -9.86 1.11 -2.23
CA PRO A 224 -10.85 1.63 -3.15
C PRO A 224 -10.43 3.00 -3.70
N LEU A 225 -10.55 3.20 -5.02
CA LEU A 225 -10.10 4.39 -5.74
C LEU A 225 -10.71 5.69 -5.21
N GLY A 226 -12.00 5.66 -4.85
CA GLY A 226 -12.84 6.86 -4.71
C GLY A 226 -12.33 7.92 -3.74
N PHE A 227 -12.42 7.66 -2.44
CA PHE A 227 -12.15 8.71 -1.44
C PHE A 227 -10.68 9.19 -1.46
N VAL A 228 -9.74 8.26 -1.61
CA VAL A 228 -8.31 8.55 -1.50
C VAL A 228 -7.83 9.34 -2.71
N SER A 229 -8.15 8.89 -3.92
CA SER A 229 -7.71 9.57 -5.15
C SER A 229 -8.42 10.91 -5.35
N LEU A 230 -9.69 11.04 -4.95
CA LEU A 230 -10.37 12.33 -5.00
C LEU A 230 -9.72 13.34 -4.06
N THR A 231 -9.40 12.92 -2.83
CA THR A 231 -8.75 13.80 -1.84
C THR A 231 -7.37 14.26 -2.33
N GLU A 232 -6.59 13.36 -2.93
CA GLU A 232 -5.28 13.68 -3.53
C GLU A 232 -5.40 14.74 -4.64
N ASN A 233 -6.31 14.56 -5.59
CA ASN A 233 -6.53 15.54 -6.66
C ASN A 233 -6.99 16.90 -6.10
N LEU A 234 -7.84 16.90 -5.07
CA LEU A 234 -8.27 18.13 -4.39
C LEU A 234 -7.13 18.82 -3.64
N PHE A 235 -6.23 18.06 -3.01
CA PHE A 235 -5.03 18.62 -2.39
C PHE A 235 -4.12 19.28 -3.42
N MET A 236 -3.96 18.67 -4.59
CA MET A 236 -3.17 19.24 -5.68
C MET A 236 -3.77 20.55 -6.21
N ILE A 237 -5.09 20.59 -6.40
CA ILE A 237 -5.81 21.82 -6.78
C ILE A 237 -5.69 22.88 -5.68
N GLY A 238 -5.91 22.49 -4.42
CA GLY A 238 -5.85 23.39 -3.27
C GLY A 238 -4.47 24.04 -3.11
N MET A 239 -3.40 23.24 -3.22
CA MET A 239 -2.02 23.75 -3.19
C MET A 239 -1.71 24.62 -4.40
N ALA A 240 -2.15 24.25 -5.60
CA ALA A 240 -1.96 25.08 -6.78
C ALA A 240 -2.64 26.45 -6.63
N LEU A 241 -3.89 26.48 -6.17
CA LEU A 241 -4.62 27.71 -5.88
C LEU A 241 -3.96 28.53 -4.77
N TRP A 242 -3.47 27.87 -3.72
CA TRP A 242 -2.73 28.52 -2.64
C TRP A 242 -1.43 29.15 -3.14
N MET A 243 -0.69 28.48 -4.02
CA MET A 243 0.52 29.05 -4.62
C MET A 243 0.22 30.24 -5.55
N ILE A 244 -0.93 30.21 -6.25
CA ILE A 244 -1.38 31.32 -7.10
C ILE A 244 -1.85 32.51 -6.24
N ALA A 245 -2.60 32.26 -5.17
CA ALA A 245 -3.18 33.30 -4.31
C ALA A 245 -2.23 33.81 -3.22
N GLY A 246 -1.24 33.01 -2.83
CA GLY A 246 -0.31 33.29 -1.75
C GLY A 246 0.85 34.24 -2.15
N PRO A 247 1.67 34.67 -1.19
CA PRO A 247 2.71 35.68 -1.40
C PRO A 247 3.78 35.32 -2.45
N GLY A 248 3.95 34.03 -2.75
CA GLY A 248 4.87 33.54 -3.79
C GLY A 248 4.32 33.61 -5.22
N GLY A 249 3.00 33.75 -5.39
CA GLY A 249 2.36 34.00 -6.69
C GLY A 249 2.43 35.46 -7.14
N MET A 250 2.71 36.38 -6.21
CA MET A 250 2.96 37.80 -6.49
C MET A 250 4.43 38.14 -6.75
N ALA A 251 5.33 37.15 -6.75
CA ALA A 251 6.69 37.30 -7.27
C ALA A 251 6.76 36.90 -8.76
N MET A 252 5.71 37.25 -9.52
CA MET A 252 5.72 37.32 -10.98
C MET A 252 6.52 38.53 -11.46
#